data_AF-A0A3N5U603-F1
#
_entry.id   AF-A0A3N5U603-F1
#
_cell.length_a   1.000
_cell.length_b   1.000
_cell.length_c   1.000
_cell.angle_alpha   90.00
_cell.angle_beta   90.00
_cell.angle_gamma   90.00
#
_symmetry.space_group_name_H-M   'P 1'
#
loop_
_entity.id
_entity.type
_entity.pdbx_description
1 polymer ?
#
loop_
_entity_poly.entity_id
_entity_poly.type
_entity_poly.pdbx_seq_one_letter_code
_entity_poly.pdbx_strand_id
1 'polypeptide(L)'
;KVGDQLAEVLDVHQDLGKDAGWKRAVALLKMVGVPDPERRAEAYPHELSGGMAQRVMIAMALACVPELLLADEPTTALDVTIQAQILDLMRDLRREMGTSVILITHDLGVVAEMAERVAVMYAGEIVEQADVNTLFDQPLHPYTQGLIGSIPILGEIKEKLDVIPGSVPNLVNLPPGCRFAPRCQARFKYACTICAEVKPELEEVAPGHLVRCWLYKDAEGHVAPLKVG
;
A
#
# COMPACT_ATOMS: atom_id res chain seq x y z
N LYS A 1 24.81 18.02 6.77
CA LYS A 1 23.74 17.97 7.80
C LYS A 1 22.42 17.67 7.10
N VAL A 2 21.36 17.35 7.83
CA VAL A 2 20.03 17.05 7.25
C VAL A 2 19.48 18.24 6.45
N GLY A 3 19.63 19.47 6.96
CA GLY A 3 19.21 20.68 6.26
C GLY A 3 19.96 20.89 4.94
N ASP A 4 21.26 20.54 4.89
CA ASP A 4 22.04 20.60 3.66
C ASP A 4 21.52 19.62 2.61
N GLN A 5 21.18 18.39 3.02
CA GLN A 5 20.64 17.36 2.12
C GLN A 5 19.29 17.77 1.52
N LEU A 6 18.41 18.38 2.32
CA LEU A 6 17.16 18.94 1.81
C LEU A 6 17.41 20.13 0.88
N ALA A 7 18.30 21.04 1.27
CA ALA A 7 18.61 22.22 0.48
C ALA A 7 19.24 21.86 -0.87
N GLU A 8 20.07 20.81 -0.92
CA GLU A 8 20.67 20.29 -2.14
C GLU A 8 19.61 19.85 -3.16
N VAL A 9 18.57 19.13 -2.72
CA VAL A 9 17.44 18.74 -3.60
C VAL A 9 16.79 19.98 -4.24
N LEU A 10 16.56 21.02 -3.44
CA LEU A 10 15.94 22.26 -3.92
C LEU A 10 16.86 23.04 -4.85
N ASP A 11 18.16 23.07 -4.57
CA ASP A 11 19.14 23.76 -5.41
C ASP A 11 19.27 23.08 -6.77
N VAL A 12 19.40 21.75 -6.79
CA VAL A 12 19.52 20.95 -8.02
C VAL A 12 18.30 21.07 -8.93
N HIS A 13 17.09 21.13 -8.35
CA HIS A 13 15.84 21.08 -9.12
C HIS A 13 15.17 22.44 -9.34
N GLN A 14 15.48 23.45 -8.52
CA GLN A 14 14.78 24.75 -8.54
C GLN A 14 15.72 25.97 -8.48
N ASP A 15 17.04 25.78 -8.41
CA ASP A 15 18.05 26.86 -8.39
C ASP A 15 17.78 27.93 -7.32
N LEU A 16 17.29 27.51 -6.15
CA LEU A 16 16.93 28.42 -5.06
C LEU A 16 18.14 29.14 -4.45
N GLY A 17 19.34 28.56 -4.58
CA GLY A 17 20.54 29.02 -3.91
C GLY A 17 20.54 28.69 -2.40
N LYS A 18 21.72 28.80 -1.80
CA LYS A 18 22.01 28.29 -0.45
C LYS A 18 21.08 28.82 0.66
N ASP A 19 20.91 30.13 0.75
CA ASP A 19 20.14 30.76 1.85
C ASP A 19 18.64 30.48 1.74
N ALA A 20 18.09 30.54 0.52
CA ALA A 20 16.68 30.23 0.32
C ALA A 20 16.40 28.73 0.45
N GLY A 21 17.31 27.88 -0.06
CA GLY A 21 17.29 26.43 0.11
C GLY A 21 17.27 26.02 1.59
N TRP A 22 18.14 26.62 2.43
CA TRP A 22 18.15 26.35 3.87
C TRP A 22 16.83 26.75 4.56
N LYS A 23 16.31 27.94 4.27
CA LYS A 23 15.02 28.40 4.82
C LYS A 23 13.88 27.48 4.42
N ARG A 24 13.88 27.03 3.16
CA ARG A 24 12.88 26.09 2.65
C ARG A 24 13.05 24.70 3.26
N ALA A 25 14.27 24.22 3.47
CA ALA A 25 14.56 22.96 4.15
C ALA A 25 13.99 22.96 5.59
N VAL A 26 14.24 24.02 6.36
CA VAL A 26 13.66 24.17 7.72
C VAL A 26 12.12 24.21 7.66
N ALA A 27 11.54 24.91 6.68
CA ALA A 27 10.09 24.96 6.51
C ALA A 27 9.49 23.58 6.15
N LEU A 28 10.18 22.78 5.33
CA LEU A 28 9.78 21.41 5.00
C LEU A 28 9.87 20.49 6.21
N LEU A 29 10.93 20.59 7.01
CA LEU A 29 11.04 19.85 8.28
C LEU A 29 9.89 20.17 9.23
N LYS A 30 9.50 21.45 9.32
CA LYS A 30 8.35 21.88 10.10
C LYS A 30 7.04 21.29 9.55
N MET A 31 6.87 21.27 8.23
CA MET A 31 5.68 20.74 7.56
C MET A 31 5.45 19.25 7.86
N VAL A 32 6.51 18.44 7.91
CA VAL A 32 6.42 17.01 8.25
C VAL A 32 6.44 16.73 9.77
N GLY A 33 6.31 17.78 10.59
CA GLY A 33 6.22 17.67 12.04
C GLY A 33 7.54 17.28 12.73
N VAL A 34 8.71 17.60 12.16
CA VAL A 34 9.98 17.44 12.88
C VAL A 34 10.03 18.45 14.04
N PRO A 35 10.22 18.01 15.30
CA PRO A 35 10.33 18.92 16.44
C PRO A 35 11.66 19.69 16.38
N ASP A 36 11.64 20.96 16.78
CA ASP A 36 12.78 21.89 16.71
C ASP A 36 13.48 21.88 15.33
N PRO A 37 12.75 22.16 14.23
CA PRO A 37 13.24 21.96 12.87
C PRO A 37 14.52 22.73 12.56
N GLU A 38 14.72 23.91 13.14
CA GLU A 38 15.95 24.70 13.01
C GLU A 38 17.15 23.93 13.57
N ARG A 39 17.01 23.36 14.78
CA ARG A 39 18.06 22.56 15.42
C ARG A 39 18.27 21.24 14.67
N ARG A 40 17.20 20.60 14.22
CA ARG A 40 17.28 19.31 13.51
C ARG A 40 17.84 19.43 12.10
N ALA A 41 17.66 20.56 11.44
CA ALA A 41 18.34 20.86 10.18
C ALA A 41 19.88 20.81 10.33
N GLU A 42 20.39 21.16 11.52
CA GLU A 42 21.82 21.10 11.81
C GLU A 42 22.35 19.72 12.19
N ALA A 43 21.47 18.76 12.46
CA ALA A 43 21.85 17.42 12.88
C ALA A 43 22.35 16.56 11.69
N TYR A 44 23.11 15.52 11.99
CA TYR A 44 23.45 14.45 11.06
C TYR A 44 22.39 13.34 11.08
N PRO A 45 22.23 12.56 9.99
CA PRO A 45 21.24 11.48 9.93
C PRO A 45 21.32 10.46 11.07
N HIS A 46 22.54 10.14 11.55
CA HIS A 46 22.75 9.19 12.65
C HIS A 46 22.38 9.76 14.04
N GLU A 47 22.08 11.05 14.13
CA GLU A 47 21.63 11.72 15.36
C GLU A 47 20.09 11.81 15.43
N LEU A 48 19.39 11.27 14.44
CA LEU A 48 17.93 11.24 14.36
C LEU A 48 17.38 9.88 14.79
N SER A 49 16.19 9.87 15.42
CA SER A 49 15.45 8.62 15.60
C SER A 49 14.98 8.09 14.23
N GLY A 50 14.65 6.80 14.15
CA GLY A 50 14.12 6.21 12.90
C GLY A 50 12.93 6.99 12.34
N GLY A 51 11.96 7.33 13.20
CA GLY A 51 10.81 8.13 12.79
C GLY A 51 11.16 9.57 12.38
N MET A 52 12.21 10.18 12.95
CA MET A 52 12.70 11.48 12.48
C MET A 52 13.38 11.38 11.12
N ALA A 53 14.21 10.35 10.91
CA ALA A 53 14.86 10.10 9.62
C ALA A 53 13.83 9.86 8.50
N GLN A 54 12.76 9.12 8.80
CA GLN A 54 11.65 8.89 7.87
C GLN A 54 10.89 10.18 7.52
N ARG A 55 10.63 11.06 8.50
CA ARG A 55 10.05 12.38 8.22
C ARG A 55 10.94 13.23 7.35
N VAL A 56 12.25 13.22 7.60
CA VAL A 56 13.22 13.90 6.74
C VAL A 56 13.15 13.38 5.31
N MET A 57 13.09 12.06 5.13
CA MET A 57 12.91 11.45 3.80
C MET A 57 11.61 11.88 3.12
N ILE A 58 10.50 11.94 3.87
CA ILE A 58 9.23 12.45 3.35
C ILE A 58 9.38 13.92 2.94
N ALA A 59 10.01 14.75 3.77
CA ALA A 59 10.25 16.17 3.46
C ALA A 59 11.09 16.34 2.19
N MET A 60 12.10 15.48 1.98
CA MET A 60 12.89 15.45 0.75
C MET A 60 12.06 15.04 -0.46
N ALA A 61 11.22 14.01 -0.35
CA ALA A 61 10.34 13.55 -1.43
C ALA A 61 9.32 14.63 -1.84
N LEU A 62 8.90 15.46 -0.90
CA LEU A 62 7.91 16.52 -1.10
C LEU A 62 8.51 17.88 -1.46
N ALA A 63 9.85 18.02 -1.39
CA ALA A 63 10.53 19.30 -1.51
C ALA A 63 10.16 20.05 -2.81
N CYS A 64 10.03 19.29 -3.90
CA CYS A 64 9.77 19.80 -5.24
C CYS A 64 8.30 19.78 -5.67
N VAL A 65 7.36 19.44 -4.78
CA VAL A 65 5.92 19.29 -5.13
C VAL A 65 5.75 18.33 -6.32
N PRO A 66 6.00 17.03 -6.13
CA PRO A 66 5.99 16.09 -7.25
C PRO A 66 4.58 15.91 -7.82
N GLU A 67 4.49 15.65 -9.12
CA GLU A 67 3.24 15.23 -9.77
C GLU A 67 2.81 13.81 -9.32
N LEU A 68 3.79 12.97 -8.93
CA LEU A 68 3.58 11.60 -8.47
C LEU A 68 4.45 11.29 -7.24
N LEU A 69 3.82 10.85 -6.16
CA LEU A 69 4.46 10.34 -4.96
C LEU A 69 4.31 8.82 -4.88
N LEU A 70 5.44 8.10 -4.84
CA LEU A 70 5.48 6.67 -4.53
C LEU A 70 5.84 6.50 -3.05
N ALA A 71 4.88 6.02 -2.26
CA ALA A 71 5.02 5.87 -0.82
C ALA A 71 5.06 4.39 -0.46
N ASP A 72 6.27 3.85 -0.30
CA ASP A 72 6.50 2.45 0.07
C ASP A 72 6.56 2.29 1.60
N GLU A 73 5.50 1.72 2.18
CA GLU A 73 5.33 1.53 3.62
C GLU A 73 5.67 2.80 4.45
N PRO A 74 5.13 3.99 4.07
CA PRO A 74 5.62 5.28 4.54
C PRO A 74 5.31 5.57 6.02
N THR A 75 4.51 4.72 6.67
CA THR A 75 4.13 4.83 8.08
C THR A 75 4.71 3.71 8.94
N THR A 76 5.46 2.78 8.35
CA THR A 76 6.14 1.73 9.11
C THR A 76 7.10 2.35 10.12
N ALA A 77 7.15 1.78 11.33
CA ALA A 77 7.99 2.25 12.45
C ALA A 77 7.63 3.64 13.03
N LEU A 78 6.45 4.19 12.69
CA LEU A 78 5.88 5.38 13.32
C LEU A 78 4.82 5.00 14.36
N ASP A 79 4.65 5.81 15.39
CA ASP A 79 3.51 5.67 16.30
C ASP A 79 2.21 6.15 15.64
N VAL A 80 1.07 5.71 16.19
CA VAL A 80 -0.27 5.98 15.63
C VAL A 80 -0.58 7.47 15.44
N THR A 81 -0.06 8.35 16.30
CA THR A 81 -0.32 9.80 16.20
C THR A 81 0.41 10.37 15.00
N ILE A 82 1.63 9.90 14.77
CA ILE A 82 2.50 10.39 13.70
C ILE A 82 2.12 9.79 12.35
N GLN A 83 1.71 8.52 12.34
CA GLN A 83 1.09 7.91 11.17
C GLN A 83 -0.06 8.80 10.66
N ALA A 84 -0.99 9.20 11.53
CA ALA A 84 -2.10 10.07 11.14
C ALA A 84 -1.63 11.39 10.53
N GLN A 85 -0.63 12.05 11.13
CA GLN A 85 -0.07 13.31 10.59
C GLN A 85 0.53 13.15 9.19
N ILE A 86 1.22 12.04 8.92
CA ILE A 86 1.80 11.77 7.59
C ILE A 86 0.70 11.49 6.56
N LEU A 87 -0.33 10.74 6.94
CA LEU A 87 -1.46 10.45 6.06
C LEU A 87 -2.24 11.72 5.72
N ASP A 88 -2.46 12.60 6.70
CA ASP A 88 -3.10 13.91 6.49
C ASP A 88 -2.27 14.79 5.56
N LEU A 89 -0.95 14.84 5.73
CA LEU A 89 -0.07 15.57 4.81
C LEU A 89 -0.20 15.04 3.37
N MET A 90 -0.20 13.71 3.18
CA MET A 90 -0.39 13.10 1.86
C MET A 90 -1.75 13.44 1.24
N ARG A 91 -2.81 13.53 2.04
CA ARG A 91 -4.13 13.97 1.58
C ARG A 91 -4.14 15.42 1.14
N ASP A 92 -3.50 16.30 1.92
CA ASP A 92 -3.42 17.72 1.61
C ASP A 92 -2.64 17.94 0.31
N LEU A 93 -1.54 17.21 0.11
CA LEU A 93 -0.79 17.25 -1.16
C LEU A 93 -1.65 16.82 -2.36
N ARG A 94 -2.42 15.75 -2.21
CA ARG A 94 -3.34 15.30 -3.26
C ARG A 94 -4.41 16.35 -3.55
N ARG A 95 -5.01 16.93 -2.51
CA ARG A 95 -6.14 17.87 -2.61
C ARG A 95 -5.73 19.26 -3.11
N GLU A 96 -4.63 19.80 -2.59
CA GLU A 96 -4.22 21.18 -2.85
C GLU A 96 -3.27 21.29 -4.03
N MET A 97 -2.35 20.31 -4.19
CA MET A 97 -1.27 20.40 -5.17
C MET A 97 -1.46 19.48 -6.38
N GLY A 98 -2.53 18.67 -6.40
CA GLY A 98 -2.83 17.76 -7.51
C GLY A 98 -1.86 16.59 -7.65
N THR A 99 -1.08 16.29 -6.60
CA THR A 99 -0.13 15.17 -6.57
C THR A 99 -0.89 13.84 -6.60
N SER A 100 -0.56 12.98 -7.56
CA SER A 100 -0.99 11.58 -7.57
C SER A 100 -0.18 10.78 -6.54
N VAL A 101 -0.83 9.88 -5.79
CA VAL A 101 -0.15 9.07 -4.76
C VAL A 101 -0.36 7.58 -5.03
N ILE A 102 0.73 6.83 -5.11
CA ILE A 102 0.72 5.36 -5.04
C ILE A 102 1.22 4.99 -3.65
N LEU A 103 0.32 4.44 -2.84
CA LEU A 103 0.62 3.96 -1.50
C LEU A 103 0.76 2.44 -1.51
N ILE A 104 1.89 1.94 -1.03
CA ILE A 104 2.13 0.53 -0.77
C ILE A 104 2.06 0.35 0.73
N THR A 105 1.11 -0.45 1.21
CA THR A 105 1.02 -0.78 2.62
C THR A 105 0.36 -2.14 2.85
N HIS A 106 0.70 -2.77 3.97
CA HIS A 106 0.01 -3.94 4.50
C HIS A 106 -1.13 -3.58 5.47
N ASP A 107 -1.31 -2.31 5.83
CA ASP A 107 -2.38 -1.86 6.72
C ASP A 107 -3.67 -1.55 5.93
N LEU A 108 -4.65 -2.42 6.03
CA LEU A 108 -5.96 -2.26 5.37
C LEU A 108 -6.77 -1.09 5.92
N GLY A 109 -6.55 -0.67 7.17
CA GLY A 109 -7.18 0.53 7.73
C GLY A 109 -6.70 1.78 7.00
N VAL A 110 -5.39 1.88 6.75
CA VAL A 110 -4.80 2.97 5.96
C VAL A 110 -5.31 2.94 4.52
N VAL A 111 -5.41 1.75 3.91
CA VAL A 111 -5.97 1.60 2.56
C VAL A 111 -7.40 2.14 2.49
N ALA A 112 -8.26 1.74 3.42
CA ALA A 112 -9.66 2.19 3.49
C ALA A 112 -9.77 3.72 3.65
N GLU A 113 -8.83 4.35 4.33
CA GLU A 113 -8.80 5.79 4.56
C GLU A 113 -8.28 6.61 3.37
N MET A 114 -7.31 6.07 2.64
CA MET A 114 -6.48 6.86 1.71
C MET A 114 -6.77 6.58 0.25
N ALA A 115 -7.08 5.34 -0.10
CA ALA A 115 -7.12 4.89 -1.47
C ALA A 115 -8.47 5.15 -2.14
N GLU A 116 -8.44 5.45 -3.43
CA GLU A 116 -9.64 5.44 -4.29
C GLU A 116 -9.74 4.10 -5.04
N ARG A 117 -8.58 3.56 -5.44
CA ARG A 117 -8.43 2.27 -6.12
C ARG A 117 -7.40 1.44 -5.37
N VAL A 118 -7.65 0.14 -5.26
CA VAL A 118 -6.82 -0.79 -4.52
C VAL A 118 -6.44 -1.96 -5.42
N ALA A 119 -5.16 -2.34 -5.39
CA ALA A 119 -4.66 -3.56 -6.02
C ALA A 119 -4.06 -4.46 -4.94
N VAL A 120 -4.65 -5.63 -4.73
CA VAL A 120 -4.19 -6.62 -3.76
C VAL A 120 -3.18 -7.54 -4.45
N MET A 121 -2.00 -7.67 -3.86
CA MET A 121 -0.93 -8.50 -4.40
C MET A 121 -0.70 -9.75 -3.55
N TYR A 122 -0.42 -10.87 -4.21
CA TYR A 122 0.03 -12.10 -3.57
C TYR A 122 1.19 -12.73 -4.34
N ALA A 123 2.29 -13.00 -3.65
CA ALA A 123 3.48 -13.65 -4.21
C ALA A 123 3.94 -13.03 -5.54
N GLY A 124 3.92 -11.69 -5.66
CA GLY A 124 4.39 -10.96 -6.84
C GLY A 124 3.37 -10.79 -7.97
N GLU A 125 2.09 -11.12 -7.76
CA GLU A 125 1.03 -10.86 -8.74
C GLU A 125 -0.12 -10.06 -8.12
N ILE A 126 -0.70 -9.14 -8.90
CA ILE A 126 -2.02 -8.57 -8.57
C ILE A 126 -3.04 -9.70 -8.71
N VAL A 127 -3.71 -10.00 -7.60
CA VAL A 127 -4.75 -11.04 -7.54
C VAL A 127 -6.15 -10.46 -7.58
N GLU A 128 -6.31 -9.21 -7.20
CA GLU A 128 -7.59 -8.51 -7.22
C GLU A 128 -7.38 -7.00 -7.30
N GLN A 129 -8.25 -6.30 -8.03
CA GLN A 129 -8.23 -4.85 -8.15
C GLN A 129 -9.65 -4.30 -8.31
N ALA A 130 -10.01 -3.29 -7.52
CA ALA A 130 -11.28 -2.59 -7.59
C ALA A 130 -11.16 -1.17 -6.99
N ASP A 131 -12.23 -0.38 -7.01
CA ASP A 131 -12.32 0.76 -6.11
C ASP A 131 -12.37 0.31 -4.64
N VAL A 132 -12.00 1.21 -3.72
CA VAL A 132 -11.86 0.87 -2.30
C VAL A 132 -13.16 0.36 -1.69
N ASN A 133 -14.32 0.92 -2.05
CA ASN A 133 -15.59 0.52 -1.46
C ASN A 133 -15.99 -0.87 -1.94
N THR A 134 -15.95 -1.10 -3.26
CA THR A 134 -16.27 -2.40 -3.85
C THR A 134 -15.35 -3.51 -3.31
N LEU A 135 -14.04 -3.23 -3.14
CA LEU A 135 -13.10 -4.24 -2.64
C LEU A 135 -13.42 -4.65 -1.19
N PHE A 136 -13.76 -3.70 -0.33
CA PHE A 136 -14.07 -3.98 1.08
C PHE A 136 -15.46 -4.59 1.27
N ASP A 137 -16.44 -4.18 0.46
CA ASP A 137 -17.81 -4.68 0.53
C ASP A 137 -17.98 -6.07 -0.11
N GLN A 138 -17.33 -6.30 -1.25
CA GLN A 138 -17.48 -7.52 -2.06
C GLN A 138 -16.13 -8.09 -2.51
N PRO A 139 -15.21 -8.46 -1.60
CA PRO A 139 -13.96 -9.07 -2.00
C PRO A 139 -14.19 -10.42 -2.70
N LEU A 140 -13.62 -10.59 -3.89
CA LEU A 140 -13.85 -11.74 -4.75
C LEU A 140 -12.73 -12.78 -4.64
N HIS A 141 -11.47 -12.37 -4.60
CA HIS A 141 -10.37 -13.33 -4.53
C HIS A 141 -10.29 -13.94 -3.12
N PRO A 142 -10.18 -15.29 -2.97
CA PRO A 142 -10.16 -15.94 -1.67
C PRO A 142 -9.05 -15.45 -0.71
N TYR A 143 -7.94 -14.95 -1.26
CA TYR A 143 -6.90 -14.27 -0.46
C TYR A 143 -7.40 -12.94 0.12
N THR A 144 -8.02 -12.08 -0.68
CA THR A 144 -8.56 -10.79 -0.25
C THR A 144 -9.69 -10.97 0.76
N GLN A 145 -10.57 -11.94 0.54
CA GLN A 145 -11.60 -12.34 1.52
C GLN A 145 -10.97 -12.72 2.86
N GLY A 146 -9.89 -13.50 2.83
CA GLY A 146 -9.12 -13.84 4.02
C GLY A 146 -8.48 -12.63 4.70
N LEU A 147 -7.88 -11.72 3.94
CA LEU A 147 -7.27 -10.49 4.45
C LEU A 147 -8.27 -9.61 5.18
N ILE A 148 -9.42 -9.32 4.55
CA ILE A 148 -10.47 -8.48 5.14
C ILE A 148 -11.12 -9.20 6.33
N GLY A 149 -11.37 -10.51 6.23
CA GLY A 149 -11.92 -11.31 7.33
C GLY A 149 -11.01 -11.38 8.57
N SER A 150 -9.71 -11.19 8.40
CA SER A 150 -8.74 -11.10 9.51
C SER A 150 -8.73 -9.75 10.23
N ILE A 151 -9.41 -8.71 9.71
CA ILE A 151 -9.48 -7.40 10.34
C ILE A 151 -10.43 -7.47 11.56
N PRO A 152 -10.00 -7.04 12.76
CA PRO A 152 -10.87 -6.98 13.93
C PRO A 152 -11.95 -5.90 13.76
N ILE A 153 -13.21 -6.27 13.97
CA ILE A 153 -14.34 -5.34 13.94
C ILE A 153 -14.56 -4.78 15.36
N LEU A 154 -14.46 -3.46 15.51
CA LEU A 154 -14.69 -2.77 16.79
C LEU A 154 -16.10 -3.08 17.30
N GLY A 155 -16.19 -3.68 18.49
CA GLY A 155 -17.45 -4.05 19.12
C GLY A 155 -17.87 -5.52 18.94
N GLU A 156 -17.21 -6.27 18.05
CA GLU A 156 -17.40 -7.72 17.96
C GLU A 156 -16.32 -8.46 18.73
N ILE A 157 -16.73 -9.27 19.71
CA ILE A 157 -15.82 -10.19 20.41
C ILE A 157 -15.83 -11.52 19.66
N LYS A 158 -14.87 -11.73 18.76
CA LYS A 158 -14.58 -13.06 18.21
C LYS A 158 -13.57 -13.75 19.12
N GLU A 159 -13.86 -14.98 19.55
CA GLU A 159 -12.91 -15.80 20.35
C GLU A 159 -11.63 -16.14 19.56
N LYS A 160 -11.70 -16.16 18.22
CA LYS A 160 -10.57 -16.41 17.34
C LYS A 160 -10.72 -15.61 16.05
N LEU A 161 -9.66 -14.91 15.65
CA LEU A 161 -9.60 -14.24 14.35
C LEU A 161 -9.47 -15.28 13.24
N ASP A 162 -10.16 -15.03 12.14
CA ASP A 162 -10.03 -15.82 10.93
C ASP A 162 -8.59 -15.65 10.40
N VAL A 163 -7.88 -16.76 10.17
CA VAL A 163 -6.49 -16.75 9.69
C VAL A 163 -6.39 -17.49 8.37
N ILE A 164 -5.57 -16.96 7.46
CA ILE A 164 -5.29 -17.62 6.18
C ILE A 164 -4.33 -18.79 6.42
N PRO A 165 -4.77 -20.06 6.27
CA PRO A 165 -3.96 -21.21 6.63
C PRO A 165 -2.72 -21.37 5.73
N GLY A 166 -1.71 -22.08 6.25
CA GLY A 166 -0.46 -22.37 5.54
C GLY A 166 0.54 -21.21 5.48
N SER A 167 1.68 -21.43 4.84
CA SER A 167 2.76 -20.47 4.66
C SER A 167 2.79 -19.89 3.24
N VAL A 168 3.34 -18.68 3.09
CA VAL A 168 3.58 -18.05 1.78
C VAL A 168 4.52 -18.97 0.97
N PRO A 169 4.25 -19.20 -0.33
CA PRO A 169 5.07 -20.08 -1.17
C PRO A 169 6.48 -19.50 -1.35
N ASN A 170 7.44 -20.39 -1.59
CA ASN A 170 8.79 -19.99 -1.98
C ASN A 170 8.74 -19.32 -3.36
N LEU A 171 9.23 -18.08 -3.45
CA LEU A 171 9.20 -17.29 -4.69
C LEU A 171 10.13 -17.83 -5.80
N VAL A 172 11.07 -18.73 -5.46
CA VAL A 172 11.93 -19.42 -6.44
C VAL A 172 11.18 -20.57 -7.12
N ASN A 173 10.36 -21.30 -6.36
CA ASN A 173 9.65 -22.50 -6.81
C ASN A 173 8.14 -22.29 -6.67
N LEU A 174 7.61 -21.41 -7.52
CA LEU A 174 6.19 -21.08 -7.53
C LEU A 174 5.37 -22.24 -8.12
N PRO A 175 4.12 -22.45 -7.66
CA PRO A 175 3.24 -23.44 -8.25
C PRO A 175 2.91 -23.06 -9.71
N PRO A 176 2.68 -24.04 -10.60
CA PRO A 176 2.43 -23.78 -12.03
C PRO A 176 1.07 -23.11 -12.28
N GLY A 177 0.08 -23.41 -11.44
CA GLY A 177 -1.25 -22.80 -11.48
C GLY A 177 -1.38 -21.48 -10.72
N CYS A 178 -2.51 -21.28 -10.05
CA CYS A 178 -2.72 -20.14 -9.17
C CYS A 178 -1.72 -20.16 -7.99
N ARG A 179 -1.00 -19.05 -7.77
CA ARG A 179 0.00 -18.92 -6.68
C ARG A 179 -0.60 -19.13 -5.30
N PHE A 180 -1.88 -18.83 -5.12
CA PHE A 180 -2.62 -19.01 -3.87
C PHE A 180 -3.24 -20.41 -3.70
N ALA A 181 -3.23 -21.26 -4.73
CA ALA A 181 -3.89 -22.57 -4.72
C ALA A 181 -3.51 -23.48 -3.52
N PRO A 182 -2.27 -23.51 -3.00
CA PRO A 182 -1.91 -24.32 -1.84
C PRO A 182 -2.60 -23.91 -0.53
N ARG A 183 -3.03 -22.65 -0.43
CA ARG A 183 -3.67 -22.06 0.76
C ARG A 183 -5.17 -21.78 0.56
N CYS A 184 -5.65 -21.91 -0.68
CA CYS A 184 -7.00 -21.54 -1.06
C CYS A 184 -8.01 -22.61 -0.66
N GLN A 185 -8.77 -22.36 0.42
CA GLN A 185 -9.86 -23.26 0.84
C GLN A 185 -11.01 -23.30 -0.17
N ALA A 186 -11.26 -22.20 -0.88
CA ALA A 186 -12.30 -22.13 -1.90
C ALA A 186 -12.04 -23.12 -3.06
N ARG A 187 -10.77 -23.42 -3.37
CA ARG A 187 -10.40 -24.43 -4.35
C ARG A 187 -10.99 -25.80 -3.99
N PHE A 188 -10.86 -26.21 -2.72
CA PHE A 188 -11.40 -27.48 -2.25
C PHE A 188 -12.93 -27.44 -2.16
N LYS A 189 -13.48 -26.32 -1.65
CA LYS A 189 -14.93 -26.11 -1.54
C LYS A 189 -15.66 -26.28 -2.88
N TYR A 190 -15.12 -25.71 -3.96
CA TYR A 190 -15.74 -25.72 -5.29
C TYR A 190 -15.14 -26.78 -6.24
N ALA A 191 -14.33 -27.71 -5.73
CA ALA A 191 -13.65 -28.74 -6.53
C ALA A 191 -12.88 -28.19 -7.76
N CYS A 192 -12.25 -27.02 -7.62
CA CYS A 192 -11.61 -26.29 -8.70
C CYS A 192 -10.18 -26.82 -8.98
N THR A 193 -10.07 -27.95 -9.68
CA THR A 193 -8.78 -28.62 -9.93
C THR A 193 -7.83 -27.81 -10.80
N ILE A 194 -8.36 -27.08 -11.80
CA ILE A 194 -7.60 -26.22 -12.73
C ILE A 194 -6.64 -25.25 -12.03
N CYS A 195 -6.97 -24.82 -10.80
CA CYS A 195 -6.14 -23.93 -9.99
C CYS A 195 -4.72 -24.46 -9.69
N ALA A 196 -4.49 -25.78 -9.73
CA ALA A 196 -3.14 -26.32 -9.53
C ALA A 196 -2.31 -26.37 -10.81
N GLU A 197 -2.95 -26.31 -11.98
CA GLU A 197 -2.31 -26.64 -13.26
C GLU A 197 -2.15 -25.41 -14.14
N VAL A 198 -3.18 -24.55 -14.19
CA VAL A 198 -3.22 -23.39 -15.08
C VAL A 198 -3.31 -22.12 -14.26
N LYS A 199 -2.45 -21.16 -14.59
CA LYS A 199 -2.47 -19.83 -13.98
C LYS A 199 -3.65 -19.03 -14.54
N PRO A 200 -4.57 -18.52 -13.71
CA PRO A 200 -5.59 -17.59 -14.18
C PRO A 200 -4.95 -16.26 -14.56
N GLU A 201 -5.47 -15.57 -15.57
CA GLU A 201 -5.10 -14.18 -15.86
C GLU A 201 -5.83 -13.19 -14.97
N LEU A 202 -5.41 -11.92 -14.94
CA LEU A 202 -6.16 -10.85 -14.28
C LEU A 202 -7.17 -10.31 -15.30
N GLU A 203 -8.46 -10.51 -15.05
CA GLU A 203 -9.52 -10.02 -15.97
C GLU A 203 -10.66 -9.43 -15.18
N GLU A 204 -11.38 -8.54 -15.83
CA GLU A 204 -12.57 -7.88 -15.32
C GLU A 204 -13.74 -8.87 -15.26
N VAL A 205 -14.25 -9.10 -14.05
CA VAL A 205 -15.37 -10.03 -13.79
C VAL A 205 -16.68 -9.29 -13.47
N ALA A 206 -16.56 -8.02 -13.10
CA ALA A 206 -17.64 -7.03 -12.99
C ALA A 206 -17.07 -5.64 -13.33
N PRO A 207 -17.89 -4.63 -13.66
CA PRO A 207 -17.41 -3.31 -14.05
C PRO A 207 -16.42 -2.72 -13.03
N GLY A 208 -15.18 -2.49 -13.46
CA GLY A 208 -14.10 -1.95 -12.63
C GLY A 208 -13.46 -2.93 -11.65
N HIS A 209 -13.87 -4.21 -11.64
CA HIS A 209 -13.41 -5.23 -10.69
C HIS A 209 -12.67 -6.36 -11.41
N LEU A 210 -11.34 -6.34 -11.30
CA LEU A 210 -10.47 -7.34 -11.90
C LEU A 210 -10.05 -8.39 -10.87
N VAL A 211 -10.07 -9.67 -11.27
CA VAL A 211 -9.73 -10.79 -10.39
C VAL A 211 -8.89 -11.83 -11.13
N ARG A 212 -7.85 -12.35 -10.46
CA ARG A 212 -7.01 -13.45 -10.94
C ARG A 212 -7.47 -14.79 -10.34
N CYS A 213 -8.69 -15.23 -10.67
CA CYS A 213 -9.29 -16.44 -10.06
C CYS A 213 -10.20 -17.23 -11.01
N TRP A 214 -10.05 -18.56 -11.01
CA TRP A 214 -10.90 -19.49 -11.79
C TRP A 214 -12.32 -19.65 -11.24
N LEU A 215 -12.61 -19.14 -10.04
CA LEU A 215 -13.98 -19.18 -9.51
C LEU A 215 -14.98 -18.40 -10.36
N TYR A 216 -14.50 -17.42 -11.12
CA TYR A 216 -15.33 -16.48 -11.89
C TYR A 216 -15.09 -16.56 -13.41
N LYS A 217 -14.27 -17.51 -13.87
CA LYS A 217 -13.80 -17.59 -15.26
C LYS A 217 -13.94 -18.98 -15.83
N ASP A 218 -14.50 -19.04 -17.04
CA ASP A 218 -14.61 -20.27 -17.82
C ASP A 218 -13.28 -20.51 -18.58
N ALA A 219 -12.91 -21.76 -18.78
CA ALA A 219 -11.74 -22.16 -19.56
C ALA A 219 -12.02 -23.49 -20.30
N GLU A 220 -11.12 -23.93 -21.16
CA GLU A 220 -11.24 -25.26 -21.77
C GLU A 220 -11.26 -26.34 -20.67
N GLY A 221 -12.36 -27.08 -20.59
CA GLY A 221 -12.56 -28.12 -19.58
C GLY A 221 -12.88 -27.61 -18.16
N HIS A 222 -13.13 -26.31 -17.97
CA HIS A 222 -13.49 -25.72 -16.68
C HIS A 222 -14.64 -24.70 -16.81
N VAL A 223 -15.66 -24.84 -15.97
CA VAL A 223 -16.77 -23.88 -15.89
C VAL A 223 -16.71 -23.20 -14.53
N ALA A 224 -16.75 -21.87 -14.53
CA ALA A 224 -16.73 -21.04 -13.34
C ALA A 224 -17.88 -21.43 -12.40
N PRO A 225 -17.58 -21.82 -11.14
CA PRO A 225 -18.62 -22.16 -10.16
C PRO A 225 -19.40 -20.93 -9.67
N LEU A 226 -18.83 -19.73 -9.80
CA LEU A 226 -19.44 -18.47 -9.38
C LEU A 226 -19.62 -17.55 -10.58
N LYS A 227 -20.67 -16.73 -10.54
CA LYS A 227 -20.90 -15.61 -11.46
C LYS A 227 -20.99 -14.34 -10.63
N VAL A 228 -20.38 -13.27 -11.11
CA VAL A 228 -20.51 -11.94 -10.51
C VAL A 228 -21.75 -11.29 -11.14
N GLY A 229 -22.68 -10.83 -10.33
CA GLY A 229 -23.98 -10.30 -10.74
C GLY A 229 -24.15 -8.86 -10.32
#